data_AF-A0A4R5YEQ8-F1
#
_entry.id   AF-A0A4R5YEQ8-F1
#
_cell.length_a   1.000
_cell.length_b   1.000
_cell.length_c   1.000
_cell.angle_alpha   90.00
_cell.angle_beta   90.00
_cell.angle_gamma   90.00
#
_symmetry.space_group_name_H-M   'P 1'
#
loop_
_entity.id
_entity.type
_entity.pdbx_description
1 polymer ?
#
loop_
_entity_poly.entity_id
_entity_poly.type
_entity_poly.pdbx_seq_one_letter_code
_entity_poly.pdbx_strand_id
1 'polypeptide(L)'
;MGEISFIEEFSGLSISALGDEDAPKGKLMAVIACVIKRRNGEPTYTINQAMNLSLGEINEVMGVGAEETEAEGKDDSSPKSGRKSKPASSSTSE
;
A
#
# COMPACT_ATOMS: atom_id res chain seq x y z
N MET A 1 0.48 -25.19 -1.75
CA MET A 1 -0.19 -25.74 -0.55
C MET A 1 -0.04 -24.84 0.69
N GLY A 2 0.92 -23.91 0.76
CA GLY A 2 1.19 -23.17 2.00
C GLY A 2 0.49 -21.82 2.20
N GLU A 3 0.02 -21.13 1.15
CA GLU A 3 -0.51 -19.76 1.32
C GLU A 3 -1.87 -19.72 2.01
N ILE A 4 -2.77 -20.66 1.71
CA ILE A 4 -4.07 -20.76 2.39
C ILE A 4 -3.85 -21.05 3.88
N SER A 5 -3.02 -22.05 4.20
CA SER A 5 -2.69 -22.37 5.59
C SER A 5 -2.01 -21.21 6.30
N PHE A 6 -1.11 -20.48 5.63
CA PHE A 6 -0.50 -19.26 6.15
C PHE A 6 -1.56 -18.18 6.42
N ILE A 7 -2.49 -17.96 5.50
CA ILE A 7 -3.56 -16.98 5.67
C ILE A 7 -4.42 -17.34 6.89
N GLU A 8 -4.83 -18.60 7.01
CA GLU A 8 -5.66 -19.05 8.13
C GLU A 8 -4.92 -19.00 9.47
N GLU A 9 -3.66 -19.41 9.52
CA GLU A 9 -2.82 -19.39 10.73
C GLU A 9 -2.60 -17.97 11.25
N PHE A 10 -2.26 -17.03 10.36
CA PHE A 10 -1.97 -15.66 10.77
C PHE A 10 -3.22 -14.81 10.97
N SER A 11 -4.28 -15.02 10.19
CA SER A 11 -5.55 -14.30 10.38
C SER A 11 -6.34 -14.83 11.58
N GLY A 12 -6.17 -16.10 11.94
CA GLY A 12 -6.99 -16.77 12.95
C GLY A 12 -8.42 -17.04 12.48
N LEU A 13 -8.70 -16.86 11.18
CA LEU A 13 -9.99 -17.09 10.55
C LEU A 13 -9.82 -18.06 9.40
N SER A 14 -10.83 -18.90 9.17
CA SER A 14 -10.85 -19.70 7.95
C SER A 14 -11.10 -18.82 6.73
N ILE A 15 -10.60 -19.22 5.57
CA ILE A 15 -10.84 -18.51 4.31
C ILE A 15 -12.33 -18.35 4.01
N SER A 16 -13.17 -19.27 4.49
CA SER A 16 -14.64 -19.20 4.36
C SER A 16 -15.26 -17.98 5.07
N ALA A 17 -14.58 -17.41 6.07
CA ALA A 17 -15.03 -16.21 6.77
C ALA A 17 -15.07 -14.95 5.89
N LEU A 18 -14.50 -15.00 4.68
CA LEU A 18 -14.59 -13.89 3.71
C LEU A 18 -16.05 -13.53 3.36
N GLY A 19 -16.92 -14.54 3.30
CA GLY A 19 -18.35 -14.37 3.01
C GLY A 19 -19.23 -14.07 4.23
N ASP A 20 -18.68 -14.12 5.45
CA ASP A 20 -19.43 -13.93 6.70
C ASP A 20 -19.41 -12.46 7.11
N GLU A 21 -20.53 -11.75 6.99
CA GLU A 21 -20.60 -10.30 7.23
C GLU A 21 -20.25 -9.89 8.68
N ASP A 22 -20.41 -10.79 9.65
CA ASP A 22 -20.15 -10.53 11.07
C ASP A 22 -18.70 -10.84 11.49
N ALA A 23 -17.92 -11.49 10.62
CA ALA A 23 -16.55 -11.86 10.94
C ALA A 23 -15.60 -10.63 10.95
N PRO A 24 -14.61 -10.57 11.87
CA PRO A 24 -13.65 -9.48 11.94
C PRO A 24 -12.57 -9.60 10.84
N LYS A 25 -12.96 -9.30 9.58
CA LYS A 25 -12.15 -9.53 8.37
C LYS A 25 -10.91 -8.66 8.23
N GLY A 26 -10.73 -7.61 9.02
CA GLY A 26 -9.61 -6.66 8.84
C GLY A 26 -8.24 -7.36 8.84
N LYS A 27 -8.02 -8.29 9.78
CA LYS A 27 -6.77 -9.06 9.86
C LYS A 27 -6.62 -10.05 8.70
N LEU A 28 -7.72 -10.70 8.31
CA LEU A 28 -7.74 -11.60 7.16
C LEU A 28 -7.35 -10.87 5.87
N MET A 29 -7.93 -9.69 5.63
CA MET A 29 -7.65 -8.85 4.47
C MET A 29 -6.18 -8.38 4.46
N ALA A 30 -5.63 -7.97 5.60
CA ALA A 30 -4.22 -7.59 5.70
C ALA A 30 -3.27 -8.77 5.38
N VAL A 31 -3.57 -9.97 5.87
CA VAL A 31 -2.74 -11.15 5.59
C VAL A 31 -2.82 -11.55 4.11
N ILE A 32 -4.00 -11.46 3.49
CA ILE A 32 -4.18 -11.67 2.04
C ILE A 32 -3.37 -10.63 1.24
N ALA A 33 -3.48 -9.34 1.59
CA ALA A 33 -2.70 -8.28 0.95
C ALA A 33 -1.18 -8.52 1.05
N CYS A 34 -0.71 -9.04 2.18
CA CYS A 34 0.69 -9.42 2.36
C CYS A 34 1.14 -10.49 1.34
N VAL A 35 0.31 -11.52 1.13
CA VAL A 35 0.61 -12.61 0.18
C VAL A 35 0.62 -12.05 -1.25
N ILE A 36 -0.34 -11.19 -1.60
CA ILE A 36 -0.40 -10.56 -2.93
C ILE A 36 0.85 -9.72 -3.20
N LYS A 37 1.28 -8.89 -2.25
CA LYS A 37 2.53 -8.11 -2.40
C LYS A 37 3.77 -8.97 -2.58
N ARG A 38 3.87 -10.06 -1.83
CA ARG A 38 4.96 -11.05 -2.01
C ARG A 38 4.98 -11.65 -3.41
N ARG A 39 3.81 -11.96 -3.95
CA ARG A 39 3.66 -12.48 -5.31
C ARG A 39 4.00 -11.43 -6.38
N ASN A 40 3.72 -10.16 -6.10
CA ASN A 40 3.86 -9.05 -7.05
C ASN A 40 5.22 -8.33 -6.99
N GLY A 41 6.26 -9.00 -6.47
CA GLY A 41 7.63 -8.48 -6.52
C GLY A 41 8.19 -7.96 -5.19
N GLU A 42 7.43 -8.08 -4.08
CA GLU A 42 7.91 -7.74 -2.73
C GLU A 42 8.05 -9.00 -1.84
N PRO A 43 8.92 -9.98 -2.16
CA PRO A 43 8.94 -11.30 -1.51
C PRO A 43 9.24 -11.26 0.00
N THR A 44 9.86 -10.19 0.48
CA THR A 44 10.21 -9.98 1.90
C THR A 44 9.14 -9.18 2.66
N TYR A 45 8.04 -8.79 2.01
CA TYR A 45 6.96 -8.03 2.63
C TYR A 45 6.41 -8.77 3.86
N THR A 46 6.16 -8.07 4.95
CA THR A 46 5.80 -8.68 6.25
C THR A 46 4.34 -8.43 6.58
N ILE A 47 3.78 -9.32 7.41
CA ILE A 47 2.40 -9.14 7.90
C ILE A 47 2.28 -7.85 8.69
N ASN A 48 3.27 -7.49 9.52
CA ASN A 48 3.25 -6.24 10.29
C ASN A 48 3.16 -5.00 9.37
N GLN A 49 3.80 -5.03 8.20
CA GLN A 49 3.65 -3.97 7.21
C GLN A 49 2.23 -3.96 6.61
N ALA A 50 1.67 -5.13 6.34
CA ALA A 50 0.30 -5.25 5.82
C ALA A 50 -0.77 -4.79 6.82
N MET A 51 -0.54 -5.02 8.13
CA MET A 51 -1.43 -4.59 9.22
C MET A 51 -1.46 -3.07 9.40
N ASN A 52 -0.47 -2.36 8.87
CA ASN A 52 -0.44 -0.90 8.88
C ASN A 52 -1.11 -0.28 7.65
N LEU A 53 -1.56 -1.09 6.68
CA LEU A 53 -2.29 -0.58 5.53
C LEU A 53 -3.69 -0.14 5.95
N SER A 54 -4.14 0.97 5.37
CA SER A 54 -5.54 1.37 5.43
C SER A 54 -6.41 0.41 4.59
N LEU A 55 -7.71 0.40 4.85
CA LEU A 55 -8.65 -0.41 4.09
C LEU A 55 -8.64 -0.06 2.58
N GLY A 56 -8.44 1.22 2.24
CA GLY A 56 -8.30 1.67 0.86
C GLY A 56 -7.08 1.07 0.16
N GLU A 57 -5.91 1.12 0.81
CA GLU A 57 -4.69 0.51 0.27
C GLU A 57 -4.81 -1.02 0.14
N ILE A 58 -5.49 -1.67 1.09
CA ILE A 58 -5.76 -3.11 1.00
C ILE A 58 -6.66 -3.42 -0.19
N ASN A 59 -7.70 -2.62 -0.43
CA ASN A 59 -8.60 -2.75 -1.57
C ASN A 59 -7.86 -2.56 -2.91
N GLU A 60 -6.96 -1.58 -3.00
CA GLU A 60 -6.09 -1.38 -4.16
C GLU A 60 -5.18 -2.59 -4.40
N VAL A 61 -4.54 -3.13 -3.35
CA VAL A 61 -3.70 -4.32 -3.44
C VAL A 61 -4.50 -5.54 -3.90
N MET A 62 -5.74 -5.69 -3.41
CA MET A 62 -6.60 -6.81 -3.77
C MET A 62 -7.32 -6.62 -5.11
N GLY A 63 -7.28 -5.43 -5.70
CA GLY A 63 -8.05 -5.09 -6.91
C GLY A 63 -9.56 -5.11 -6.69
N VAL A 64 -10.01 -4.88 -5.45
CA VAL A 64 -11.43 -4.88 -5.08
C VAL A 64 -11.88 -3.44 -4.94
N GLY A 65 -12.82 -3.00 -5.79
CA GLY A 65 -13.35 -1.63 -5.78
C GLY A 65 -12.70 -0.66 -6.77
N ALA A 66 -11.81 -1.13 -7.63
CA ALA A 66 -11.47 -0.42 -8.86
C ALA A 66 -12.53 -0.74 -9.92
N GLU A 67 -13.58 0.07 -10.02
CA GLU A 67 -14.12 0.35 -11.35
C GLU A 67 -12.98 0.93 -12.18
N GLU A 68 -12.82 0.46 -13.42
CA GLU A 68 -11.80 0.91 -14.37
C GLU A 68 -11.68 2.45 -14.36
N THR A 69 -10.67 2.96 -13.66
CA THR A 69 -10.19 4.31 -13.90
C THR A 69 -8.81 4.14 -14.50
N GLU A 70 -8.78 4.34 -15.81
CA GLU A 70 -7.58 4.35 -16.63
C GLU A 70 -6.52 5.26 -16.02
N ALA A 71 -5.27 4.81 -16.15
CA ALA A 71 -4.08 5.52 -15.70
C ALA A 71 -3.99 6.95 -16.26
N GLU A 72 -3.44 7.89 -15.48
CA GLU A 72 -2.36 8.79 -15.96
C GLU A 72 -1.77 9.67 -14.84
N GLY A 73 -0.43 9.77 -14.82
CA GLY A 73 0.27 10.97 -14.36
C GLY A 73 0.80 11.02 -12.93
N LYS A 74 1.81 10.20 -12.58
CA LYS A 74 2.67 10.46 -11.42
C LYS A 74 3.76 11.47 -11.84
N ASP A 75 3.50 12.77 -11.65
CA ASP A 75 4.52 13.82 -11.80
C ASP A 75 5.51 13.72 -10.62
N ASP A 76 6.63 13.03 -10.87
CA ASP A 76 7.78 12.96 -9.96
C ASP A 76 8.57 14.28 -10.03
N SER A 77 8.07 15.30 -9.36
CA SER A 77 8.82 16.53 -9.14
C SER A 77 9.74 16.39 -7.91
N SER A 78 10.87 15.69 -8.10
CA SER A 78 12.03 15.78 -7.20
C SER A 78 13.22 16.46 -7.89
N PRO A 79 13.51 17.74 -7.63
CA PRO A 79 14.83 18.29 -7.94
C PRO A 79 15.75 18.20 -6.72
N LYS A 80 16.63 17.18 -6.72
CA LYS A 80 17.81 17.12 -5.85
C LYS A 80 18.93 17.99 -6.41
N SER A 81 19.35 18.96 -5.59
CA SER A 81 20.69 19.50 -5.44
C SER A 81 21.41 20.17 -6.64
N GLY A 82 21.80 21.43 -6.42
CA GLY A 82 23.24 21.73 -6.42
C GLY A 82 23.73 22.92 -7.25
N ARG A 83 24.32 23.87 -6.52
CA ARG A 83 25.48 24.74 -6.84
C ARG A 83 25.24 26.16 -7.41
N LYS A 84 25.76 27.10 -6.60
CA LYS A 84 26.49 28.35 -6.91
C LYS A 84 25.61 29.49 -7.48
N SER A 85 25.72 30.76 -7.10
CA SER A 85 26.70 31.48 -6.25
C SER A 85 26.29 32.97 -6.17
N LYS A 86 26.17 33.51 -4.94
CA LYS A 86 26.60 34.88 -4.50
C LYS A 86 26.02 36.15 -5.23
N PRO A 87 26.23 37.38 -4.71
CA PRO A 87 25.13 38.26 -4.27
C PRO A 87 25.14 39.68 -4.88
N ALA A 88 24.06 40.46 -4.75
CA ALA A 88 24.03 41.95 -4.85
C ALA A 88 22.56 42.40 -4.66
N SER A 89 22.18 43.02 -3.53
CA SER A 89 22.29 44.44 -3.16
C SER A 89 21.20 45.34 -3.76
N SER A 90 20.77 46.29 -2.92
CA SER A 90 19.93 47.48 -3.16
C SER A 90 18.46 47.22 -3.50
N SER A 91 17.52 47.50 -2.58
CA SER A 91 17.03 48.85 -2.25
C SER A 91 16.12 49.39 -3.36
N THR A 92 14.84 49.62 -3.04
CA THR A 92 14.25 50.97 -2.93
C THR A 92 12.72 50.83 -2.82
N SER A 93 12.19 51.42 -1.75
CA SER A 93 10.79 51.72 -1.51
C SER A 93 10.23 52.67 -2.57
N GLU A 94 8.96 52.53 -2.93
CA GLU A 94 7.94 53.57 -2.73
C GLU A 94 6.54 52.96 -2.81
#